data_AF-A0AAJ7SKL6-F1
#
_entry.id   AF-A0AAJ7SKL6-F1
#
_cell.length_a   1.000
_cell.length_b   1.000
_cell.length_c   1.000
_cell.angle_alpha   90.00
_cell.angle_beta   90.00
_cell.angle_gamma   90.00
#
_symmetry.space_group_name_H-M   'P 1'
#
loop_
_entity.id
_entity.type
_entity.pdbx_description
1 polymer ?
#
loop_
_entity_poly.entity_id
_entity_poly.type
_entity_poly.pdbx_seq_one_letter_code
_entity_poly.pdbx_strand_id
1 'polypeptide(L)'
;MVCRAILSVVHNHRVHTFISLGGPLMGLYGGEPPWVQSAFPWFLSVVSAFCYWRLGQEVSVCNYWHDPTHQQRYLHKNLFLPIINNETPHRMAQVFKRNFVQLRRLVLVGGSADGELRPWQT
;
A
#
# COMPACT_ATOMS: atom_id res chain seq x y z
N MET A 1 -1.43 6.43 -3.04
CA MET A 1 -0.26 6.01 -2.25
C MET A 1 0.90 6.99 -2.25
N VAL A 2 1.37 7.45 -3.40
CA VAL A 2 2.53 8.35 -3.51
C VAL A 2 2.37 9.63 -2.69
N CYS A 3 1.21 10.29 -2.74
CA CYS A 3 0.97 11.53 -1.98
C CYS A 3 1.15 11.33 -0.47
N ARG A 4 0.62 10.23 0.09
CA ARG A 4 0.82 9.91 1.51
C ARG A 4 2.30 9.75 1.83
N ALA A 5 3.05 9.06 0.97
CA ALA A 5 4.47 8.87 1.18
C ALA A 5 5.25 10.20 1.15
N ILE A 6 4.94 11.09 0.22
CA ILE A 6 5.50 12.45 0.17
C ILE A 6 5.22 13.20 1.48
N LEU A 7 3.99 13.14 1.99
CA LEU A 7 3.59 13.82 3.23
C LEU A 7 4.27 13.25 4.48
N SER A 8 4.71 11.99 4.43
CA SER A 8 5.49 11.37 5.50
C SER A 8 7.00 11.68 5.38
N VAL A 9 7.56 11.74 4.17
CA VAL A 9 9.01 11.91 3.96
C VAL A 9 9.42 13.38 3.94
N VAL A 10 8.66 14.24 3.29
CA VAL A 10 9.01 15.66 3.13
C VAL A 10 8.79 16.41 4.44
N HIS A 11 9.88 16.99 4.94
CA HIS A 11 9.84 17.85 6.11
C HIS A 11 9.12 19.17 5.81
N ASN A 12 8.39 19.68 6.82
CA ASN A 12 7.75 20.99 6.78
C ASN A 12 6.86 21.21 5.55
N HIS A 13 6.15 20.16 5.12
CA HIS A 13 5.14 20.30 4.08
C HIS A 13 4.01 21.20 4.60
N ARG A 14 3.42 22.01 3.71
CA ARG A 14 2.35 22.97 4.07
C ARG A 14 0.97 22.48 3.67
N VAL A 15 0.80 21.18 3.47
CA VAL A 15 -0.47 20.62 3.02
C VAL A 15 -1.46 20.67 4.19
N HIS A 16 -2.56 21.40 3.99
CA HIS A 16 -3.58 21.53 5.03
C HIS A 16 -4.55 20.35 5.03
N THR A 17 -4.99 19.92 3.84
CA THR A 17 -5.97 18.85 3.65
C THR A 17 -5.45 17.88 2.62
N PHE A 18 -5.36 16.61 3.01
CA PHE A 18 -5.04 15.51 2.10
C PHE A 18 -6.33 14.75 1.79
N ILE A 19 -6.69 14.67 0.52
CA ILE A 19 -7.85 13.91 0.03
C ILE A 19 -7.31 12.68 -0.70
N SER A 20 -7.62 11.50 -0.18
CA SER A 20 -7.31 10.21 -0.81
C SER A 20 -8.57 9.67 -1.46
N LEU A 21 -8.61 9.66 -2.79
CA LEU A 21 -9.70 9.13 -3.60
C LEU A 21 -9.33 7.71 -4.05
N GLY A 22 -9.96 6.67 -3.48
CA GLY A 22 -9.70 5.28 -3.86
C GLY A 22 -8.22 4.90 -3.72
N GLY A 23 -7.54 5.40 -2.69
CA GLY A 23 -6.13 5.10 -2.48
C GLY A 23 -5.98 3.82 -1.67
N PRO A 24 -5.20 2.80 -2.11
CA PRO A 24 -5.00 1.57 -1.34
C PRO A 24 -4.03 1.80 -0.17
N LEU A 25 -4.46 2.52 0.87
CA LEU A 25 -3.62 3.02 1.95
C LEU A 25 -2.96 1.89 2.77
N MET A 26 -3.65 0.77 2.88
CA MET A 26 -3.22 -0.49 3.49
C MET A 26 -2.78 -1.55 2.47
N GLY A 27 -2.60 -1.16 1.20
CA GLY A 27 -2.17 -2.05 0.12
C GLY A 27 -3.31 -2.74 -0.60
N LEU A 28 -2.98 -3.62 -1.54
CA LEU A 28 -3.93 -4.42 -2.32
C LEU A 28 -3.58 -5.91 -2.26
N TYR A 29 -4.61 -6.73 -2.37
CA TYR A 29 -4.48 -8.16 -2.64
C TYR A 29 -5.59 -8.61 -3.59
N GLY A 30 -5.22 -8.78 -4.85
CA GLY A 30 -6.10 -9.12 -5.95
C GLY A 30 -6.53 -7.90 -6.77
N GLY A 31 -7.77 -7.91 -7.26
CA GLY A 31 -8.31 -6.90 -8.19
C GLY A 31 -8.51 -7.44 -9.61
N GLU A 32 -8.07 -8.68 -9.87
CA GLU A 32 -8.37 -9.39 -11.09
C GLU A 32 -9.87 -9.74 -11.21
N PRO A 33 -10.39 -9.86 -12.44
CA PRO A 33 -11.75 -10.33 -12.66
C PRO A 33 -12.00 -11.70 -11.99
N PRO A 34 -13.20 -11.96 -11.43
CA PRO A 34 -13.49 -13.19 -10.70
C PRO A 34 -13.17 -14.49 -11.47
N TRP A 35 -13.32 -14.47 -12.80
CA TRP A 35 -13.05 -15.62 -13.65
C TRP A 35 -11.57 -16.03 -13.66
N VAL A 36 -10.64 -15.11 -13.39
CA VAL A 36 -9.19 -15.40 -13.35
C VAL A 36 -8.88 -16.33 -12.19
N GLN A 37 -9.44 -16.09 -11.00
CA GLN A 37 -9.25 -17.00 -9.86
C GLN A 37 -9.88 -18.37 -10.11
N SER A 38 -11.02 -18.41 -10.78
CA SER A 38 -11.68 -19.68 -11.12
C SER A 38 -10.88 -20.50 -12.14
N ALA A 39 -10.30 -19.85 -13.16
CA ALA A 39 -9.52 -20.52 -14.19
C ALA A 39 -8.08 -20.82 -13.74
N PHE A 40 -7.51 -19.97 -12.89
CA PHE A 40 -6.13 -20.04 -12.41
C PHE A 40 -6.05 -19.80 -10.89
N PRO A 41 -6.39 -20.80 -10.05
CA PRO A 41 -6.37 -20.66 -8.58
C PRO A 41 -4.99 -20.25 -8.01
N TRP A 42 -3.91 -20.52 -8.73
CA TRP A 42 -2.53 -20.18 -8.34
C TRP A 42 -2.11 -18.76 -8.72
N PHE A 43 -2.94 -18.00 -9.46
CA PHE A 43 -2.56 -16.70 -10.03
C PHE A 43 -2.06 -15.72 -8.96
N LEU A 44 -2.83 -15.52 -7.88
CA LEU A 44 -2.45 -14.62 -6.78
C LEU A 44 -1.16 -15.03 -6.09
N SER A 45 -0.92 -16.33 -5.93
CA SER A 45 0.31 -16.85 -5.34
C SER A 45 1.52 -16.55 -6.21
N VAL A 46 1.38 -16.67 -7.54
CA VAL A 46 2.44 -16.31 -8.51
C VAL A 46 2.70 -14.81 -8.48
N VAL A 47 1.66 -13.97 -8.49
CA VAL A 47 1.79 -12.51 -8.39
C VAL A 47 2.50 -12.12 -7.08
N SER A 48 2.09 -12.71 -5.95
CA SER A 48 2.71 -12.48 -4.64
C SER A 48 4.19 -12.90 -4.62
N ALA A 49 4.51 -14.07 -5.19
CA ALA A 49 5.88 -14.55 -5.29
C ALA A 49 6.74 -13.61 -6.15
N PHE A 50 6.22 -13.14 -7.29
CA PHE A 50 6.88 -12.17 -8.15
C PHE A 50 7.08 -10.84 -7.41
N CYS A 51 6.04 -10.30 -6.80
CA CYS A 51 6.09 -9.00 -6.14
C CYS A 51 7.10 -8.94 -5.01
N TYR A 52 7.30 -10.03 -4.26
CA TYR A 52 8.32 -10.08 -3.20
C TYR A 52 9.70 -10.53 -3.67
N TRP A 53 9.90 -10.69 -4.98
CA TRP A 53 11.22 -10.85 -5.58
C TRP A 53 11.87 -9.48 -5.83
N ARG A 54 13.21 -9.45 -5.98
CA ARG A 54 13.98 -8.20 -6.11
C ARG A 54 13.53 -7.37 -7.30
N LEU A 55 13.33 -8.01 -8.46
CA LEU A 55 12.82 -7.35 -9.67
C LEU A 55 11.36 -6.92 -9.53
N GLY A 56 10.55 -7.68 -8.78
CA GLY A 56 9.17 -7.32 -8.52
C GLY A 56 9.04 -6.01 -7.74
N GLN A 57 9.93 -5.73 -6.80
CA GLN A 57 9.93 -4.48 -6.03
C GLN A 57 10.29 -3.23 -6.86
N GLU A 58 10.82 -3.39 -8.07
CA GLU A 58 10.98 -2.29 -9.03
C GLU A 58 9.66 -1.94 -9.73
N VAL A 59 8.67 -2.84 -9.67
CA VAL A 59 7.31 -2.62 -10.21
C VAL A 59 6.45 -1.90 -9.18
N SER A 60 5.85 -0.77 -9.58
CA SER A 60 5.08 0.11 -8.68
C SER A 60 3.93 -0.60 -7.97
N VAL A 61 3.21 -1.51 -8.64
CA VAL A 61 2.09 -2.26 -8.06
C VAL A 61 2.55 -3.16 -6.91
N CYS A 62 3.71 -3.79 -7.06
CA CYS A 62 4.26 -4.69 -6.05
C CYS A 62 4.72 -3.98 -4.77
N ASN A 63 4.98 -2.67 -4.85
CA ASN A 63 5.32 -1.85 -3.69
C ASN A 63 4.15 -1.63 -2.72
N TYR A 64 2.91 -1.84 -3.17
CA TYR A 64 1.73 -1.83 -2.29
C TYR A 64 0.94 -3.13 -2.35
N TRP A 65 1.52 -4.20 -2.90
CA TRP A 65 0.98 -5.54 -2.75
C TRP A 65 1.12 -6.00 -1.29
N HIS A 66 0.00 -6.39 -0.68
CA HIS A 66 -0.09 -6.77 0.72
C HIS A 66 -0.81 -8.11 0.83
N ASP A 67 -0.05 -9.19 0.66
CA ASP A 67 -0.54 -10.56 0.80
C ASP A 67 -0.80 -10.92 2.28
N PRO A 68 -2.07 -11.08 2.71
CA PRO A 68 -2.40 -11.36 4.11
C PRO A 68 -2.00 -12.78 4.53
N THR A 69 -1.81 -13.69 3.58
CA THR A 69 -1.43 -15.08 3.86
C THR A 69 0.07 -15.23 4.13
N HIS A 70 0.88 -14.26 3.69
CA HIS A 70 2.34 -14.27 3.82
C HIS A 70 2.88 -13.00 4.49
N GLN A 71 2.32 -12.63 5.65
CA GLN A 71 2.65 -11.37 6.33
C GLN A 71 4.15 -11.19 6.60
N GLN A 72 4.86 -12.25 6.97
CA GLN A 72 6.30 -12.15 7.22
C GLN A 72 7.07 -11.79 5.94
N ARG A 73 6.66 -12.32 4.79
CA ARG A 73 7.28 -12.00 3.50
C ARG A 73 6.98 -10.57 3.10
N TYR A 74 5.74 -10.12 3.29
CA TYR A 74 5.35 -8.72 3.13
C TYR A 74 6.25 -7.78 3.93
N LEU A 75 6.34 -7.99 5.25
CA LEU A 75 7.15 -7.13 6.14
C LEU A 75 8.63 -7.12 5.77
N HIS A 76 9.21 -8.25 5.35
CA HIS A 76 10.65 -8.34 5.08
C HIS A 76 11.08 -7.98 3.65
N LYS A 77 10.18 -8.15 2.67
CA LYS A 77 10.53 -8.01 1.24
C LYS A 77 9.92 -6.78 0.58
N ASN A 78 8.82 -6.24 1.10
CA ASN A 78 8.23 -5.04 0.53
C ASN A 78 9.02 -3.79 0.99
N LEU A 79 9.52 -3.02 0.01
CA LEU A 79 10.44 -1.90 0.20
C LEU A 79 9.72 -0.55 0.33
N PHE A 80 8.39 -0.53 0.32
CA PHE A 80 7.62 0.71 0.33
C PHE A 80 6.51 0.68 1.37
N LEU A 81 5.49 -0.16 1.22
CA LEU A 81 4.28 -0.10 2.05
C LEU A 81 4.55 -0.32 3.55
N PRO A 82 5.27 -1.37 3.99
CA PRO A 82 5.56 -1.56 5.41
C PRO A 82 6.37 -0.41 6.01
N ILE A 83 7.29 0.17 5.22
CA ILE A 83 8.15 1.27 5.68
C ILE A 83 7.30 2.52 5.89
N ILE A 84 6.47 2.88 4.92
CA ILE A 84 5.67 4.10 5.02
C ILE A 84 4.50 3.96 6.02
N ASN A 85 4.10 2.74 6.36
CA ASN A 85 3.13 2.45 7.41
C ASN A 85 3.77 2.28 8.80
N ASN A 86 5.09 2.39 8.92
CA ASN A 86 5.84 2.10 10.14
C ASN A 86 5.55 0.69 10.71
N GLU A 87 5.25 -0.29 9.84
CA GLU A 87 5.04 -1.69 10.22
C GLU A 87 6.37 -2.42 10.47
N THR A 88 7.44 -1.92 9.83
CA THR A 88 8.81 -2.36 10.08
C THR A 88 9.58 -1.31 10.87
N PRO A 89 10.41 -1.69 11.87
CA PRO A 89 11.24 -0.74 12.57
C PRO A 89 12.27 -0.08 11.63
N HIS A 90 12.29 1.25 11.57
CA HIS A 90 13.32 2.00 10.85
C HIS A 90 13.62 3.35 11.52
N ARG A 91 14.82 3.89 11.29
CA ARG A 91 15.31 5.11 11.96
C ARG A 91 14.44 6.35 11.72
N MET A 92 13.70 6.38 10.61
CA MET A 92 12.88 7.53 10.20
C MET A 92 11.42 7.43 10.66
N ALA A 93 11.01 6.37 11.38
CA ALA A 93 9.59 6.14 11.69
C ALA A 93 8.96 7.32 12.47
N GLN A 94 9.71 7.86 13.43
CA GLN A 94 9.28 9.03 14.21
C GLN A 94 9.21 10.31 13.37
N VAL A 95 10.10 10.47 12.40
CA VAL A 95 10.07 11.59 11.44
C VAL A 95 8.83 11.48 10.55
N PHE A 96 8.56 10.28 10.02
CA PHE A 96 7.40 10.03 9.15
C PHE A 96 6.09 10.35 9.86
N LYS A 97 5.96 9.91 11.11
CA LYS A 97 4.83 10.26 11.96
C LYS A 97 4.72 11.77 12.15
N ARG A 98 5.81 12.44 12.58
CA ARG A 98 5.81 13.90 12.82
C ARG A 98 5.47 14.72 11.58
N ASN A 99 5.93 14.30 10.41
CA ASN A 99 5.59 14.96 9.16
C ASN A 99 4.11 14.74 8.82
N PHE A 100 3.64 13.49 8.84
CA PHE A 100 2.26 13.18 8.44
C PHE A 100 1.19 13.84 9.34
N VAL A 101 1.44 13.94 10.65
CA VAL A 101 0.49 14.56 11.61
C VAL A 101 0.40 16.10 11.49
N GLN A 102 1.19 16.74 10.62
CA GLN A 102 1.03 18.18 10.32
C GLN A 102 -0.25 18.46 9.53
N LEU A 103 -0.84 17.44 8.88
CA LEU A 103 -2.12 17.56 8.20
C LEU A 103 -3.23 17.95 9.18
N ARG A 104 -4.04 18.94 8.81
CA ARG A 104 -5.22 19.32 9.60
C ARG A 104 -6.43 18.44 9.32
N ARG A 105 -6.53 17.94 8.08
CA ARG A 105 -7.62 17.06 7.66
C ARG A 105 -7.11 15.97 6.74
N LEU A 106 -7.53 14.76 7.03
CA LEU A 106 -7.40 13.59 6.17
C LEU A 106 -8.81 13.21 5.71
N VAL A 107 -9.06 13.29 4.40
CA VAL A 107 -10.33 12.89 3.79
C VAL A 107 -10.08 11.61 3.02
N LEU A 108 -10.79 10.55 3.39
CA LEU A 108 -10.71 9.25 2.74
C LEU A 108 -12.02 9.00 2.00
N VAL A 109 -11.95 8.82 0.70
CA VAL A 109 -13.10 8.51 -0.15
C VAL A 109 -12.88 7.11 -0.73
N GLY A 110 -13.82 6.21 -0.43
CA GLY A 110 -13.87 4.85 -0.94
C GLY A 110 -15.31 4.37 -0.97
N GLY A 111 -15.58 3.27 -1.66
CA GLY A 111 -16.93 2.75 -1.80
C GLY A 111 -16.95 1.25 -2.06
N SER A 112 -17.98 0.57 -1.55
CA SER A 112 -18.18 -0.87 -1.74
C SER A 112 -18.48 -1.28 -3.18
N ALA A 113 -18.86 -0.32 -4.03
CA ALA A 113 -19.06 -0.53 -5.47
C ALA A 113 -17.76 -0.46 -6.28
N ASP A 114 -16.62 -0.15 -5.64
CA ASP A 114 -15.31 -0.20 -6.29
C ASP A 114 -14.95 -1.65 -6.61
N GLY A 115 -14.83 -1.96 -7.89
CA GLY A 115 -14.49 -3.29 -8.39
C GLY A 115 -13.00 -3.55 -8.52
N GLU A 116 -12.18 -2.49 -8.49
CA GLU A 116 -10.75 -2.53 -8.81
C GLU A 116 -9.90 -2.64 -7.55
N LEU A 117 -10.27 -1.92 -6.48
CA LEU A 117 -9.58 -2.02 -5.19
C LEU A 117 -10.10 -3.21 -4.40
N ARG A 118 -9.19 -4.14 -4.06
CA ARG A 118 -9.51 -5.30 -3.25
C ARG A 118 -8.52 -5.47 -2.08
N PRO A 119 -9.02 -5.47 -0.82
CA PRO A 119 -10.36 -5.06 -0.41
C PRO A 119 -10.64 -3.57 -0.72
N TRP A 120 -11.89 -3.11 -0.77
CA TRP A 120 -12.18 -1.69 -1.01
C TRP A 120 -11.96 -0.83 0.25
N GLN A 121 -11.91 -1.46 1.43
CA GLN A 121 -11.64 -0.84 2.74
C GLN A 121 -10.15 -0.51 2.96
N THR A 122 -9.30 -0.73 1.95
CA THR A 122 -7.84 -0.53 2.03
C THR A 122 -7.44 0.91 2.27
#